data_AF-A0A4U0XUK3-F1
#
_entry.id   AF-A0A4U0XUK3-F1
#
_cell.length_a   1.000
_cell.length_b   1.000
_cell.length_c   1.000
_cell.angle_alpha   90.00
_cell.angle_beta   90.00
_cell.angle_gamma   90.00
#
_symmetry.space_group_name_H-M   'P 1'
#
loop_
_entity.id
_entity.type
_entity.pdbx_description
1 polymer ?
#
loop_
_entity_poly.entity_id
_entity_poly.type
_entity_poly.pdbx_seq_one_letter_code
_entity_poly.pdbx_strand_id
1 'polypeptide(L)'
;MFWRFGGYANISTLDSILDKTDVTVEELLEESDLIQELKQQNSKLIEYLREESVLEKLLRYVVAPKDSVGELITSEDGNKSGGIGSIFGKGKDRSGSKSDSKVSEPGESEEEKREKQRLKYSYVACEILSSEVWSIAEALLEHPLLLQNFWEYLKWSAPLDPLQAGYFTKVNESLLDKKTEEMLALFKSLDNIIPNMLQHVDCPMIMDLLLKIISLENFEGLDFTMC
;
A
#
# COMPACT_ATOMS: atom_id res chain seq x y z
N MET A 1 23.12 44.06 7.44
CA MET A 1 23.74 42.89 6.78
C MET A 1 24.32 41.99 7.85
N PHE A 2 23.65 40.89 8.16
CA PHE A 2 24.11 39.94 9.17
C PHE A 2 24.13 38.56 8.50
N TRP A 3 25.33 38.02 8.37
CA TRP A 3 25.59 36.74 7.75
C TRP A 3 24.95 35.61 8.56
N ARG A 4 24.26 34.70 7.86
CA ARG A 4 23.90 33.38 8.37
C ARG A 4 24.11 32.36 7.25
N PHE A 5 25.37 32.11 6.91
CA PHE A 5 25.77 30.94 6.14
C PHE A 5 26.32 29.89 7.11
N GLY A 6 25.93 28.63 6.89
CA GLY A 6 26.57 27.47 7.51
C GLY A 6 25.77 26.78 8.61
N GLY A 7 24.44 26.67 8.46
CA GLY A 7 23.78 25.50 9.04
C GLY A 7 24.26 24.30 8.25
N TYR A 8 24.82 23.29 8.91
CA TYR A 8 25.10 21.99 8.31
C TYR A 8 23.87 21.60 7.49
N ALA A 9 23.99 21.58 6.16
CA ALA A 9 23.03 20.85 5.37
C ALA A 9 23.17 19.41 5.87
N ASN A 10 22.23 18.97 6.70
CA ASN A 10 22.09 17.54 6.96
C ASN A 10 21.82 16.96 5.58
N ILE A 11 22.85 16.35 5.01
CA ILE A 11 22.72 15.60 3.77
C ILE A 11 21.68 14.55 4.09
N SER A 12 20.58 14.56 3.34
CA SER A 12 19.53 13.57 3.51
C SER A 12 20.14 12.18 3.32
N THR A 13 19.89 11.29 4.28
CA THR A 13 20.27 9.87 4.17
C THR A 13 19.57 9.24 2.98
N LEU A 14 18.31 9.63 2.73
CA LEU A 14 17.53 9.23 1.56
C LEU A 14 18.19 9.69 0.26
N ASP A 15 18.67 10.93 0.18
CA ASP A 15 19.38 11.40 -1.02
C ASP A 15 20.60 10.53 -1.32
N SER A 16 21.35 10.16 -0.28
CA SER A 16 22.54 9.30 -0.39
C SER A 16 22.18 7.87 -0.82
N ILE A 17 21.05 7.34 -0.34
CA ILE A 17 20.54 6.02 -0.74
C ILE A 17 20.09 6.05 -2.21
N LEU A 18 19.35 7.09 -2.59
CA LEU A 18 18.84 7.29 -3.96
C LEU A 18 19.94 7.64 -4.97
N ASP A 19 21.18 7.93 -4.55
CA ASP A 19 22.33 8.12 -5.45
C ASP A 19 22.92 6.78 -5.92
N LYS A 20 22.54 5.66 -5.29
CA LYS A 20 22.95 4.32 -5.71
C LYS A 20 22.19 3.89 -6.96
N THR A 21 22.81 3.05 -7.79
CA THR A 21 22.23 2.55 -9.05
C THR A 21 21.23 1.42 -8.88
N ASP A 22 21.23 0.76 -7.72
CA ASP A 22 20.48 -0.45 -7.38
C ASP A 22 19.65 -0.27 -6.10
N VAL A 23 19.13 0.94 -5.89
CA VAL A 23 18.26 1.25 -4.75
C VAL A 23 16.97 0.42 -4.81
N THR A 24 16.58 -0.13 -3.67
CA THR A 24 15.30 -0.84 -3.53
C THR A 24 14.33 -0.04 -2.66
N VAL A 25 13.03 -0.27 -2.84
CA VAL A 25 12.01 0.38 -2.02
C VAL A 25 12.15 -0.02 -0.54
N GLU A 26 12.58 -1.25 -0.28
CA GLU A 26 12.75 -1.79 1.06
C GLU A 26 13.85 -1.05 1.83
N GLU A 27 14.96 -0.66 1.17
CA GLU A 27 15.98 0.21 1.79
C GLU A 27 15.37 1.53 2.28
N LEU A 28 14.52 2.16 1.46
CA LEU A 28 13.85 3.41 1.80
C LEU A 28 12.83 3.22 2.94
N LEU A 29 12.03 2.14 2.90
CA LEU A 29 11.02 1.85 3.93
C LEU A 29 11.65 1.58 5.32
N GLU A 30 12.94 1.28 5.39
CA GLU A 30 13.65 1.13 6.66
C GLU A 30 13.98 2.47 7.33
N GLU A 31 14.10 3.54 6.55
CA GLU A 31 14.53 4.86 7.01
C GLU A 31 13.45 5.61 7.80
N SER A 32 13.82 6.14 8.96
CA SER A 32 12.88 6.75 9.91
C SER A 32 12.37 8.13 9.50
N ASP A 33 13.10 8.83 8.63
CA ASP A 33 12.80 10.17 8.14
C ASP A 33 12.04 10.17 6.81
N LEU A 34 11.83 9.01 6.17
CA LEU A 34 11.14 8.90 4.87
C LEU A 34 9.85 9.70 4.81
N ILE A 35 8.94 9.51 5.78
CA ILE A 35 7.65 10.19 5.80
C ILE A 35 7.81 11.70 6.02
N GLN A 36 8.82 12.10 6.81
CA GLN A 36 9.10 13.51 7.04
C GLN A 36 9.65 14.18 5.79
N GLU A 37 10.60 13.55 5.10
CA GLU A 37 11.19 14.05 3.86
C GLU A 37 10.17 14.12 2.71
N LEU A 38 9.29 13.11 2.62
CA LEU A 38 8.16 13.14 1.69
C LEU A 38 7.25 14.35 1.95
N LYS A 39 6.91 14.62 3.23
CA LYS A 39 6.13 15.81 3.63
C LYS A 39 6.86 17.12 3.34
N GLN A 40 8.19 17.12 3.40
CA GLN A 40 9.04 18.25 3.04
C GLN A 40 9.25 18.41 1.53
N GLN A 41 8.57 17.61 0.71
CA GLN A 41 8.63 17.68 -0.75
C GLN A 41 10.04 17.42 -1.29
N ASN A 42 10.79 16.48 -0.70
CA ASN A 42 12.06 16.02 -1.27
C ASN A 42 11.82 15.52 -2.70
N SER A 43 12.35 16.27 -3.68
CA SER A 43 12.05 16.03 -5.10
C SER A 43 12.62 14.69 -5.60
N LYS A 44 13.79 14.29 -5.10
CA LYS A 44 14.44 13.04 -5.50
C LYS A 44 13.67 11.84 -4.98
N LEU A 45 13.24 11.91 -3.72
CA LEU A 45 12.37 10.90 -3.12
C LEU A 45 11.04 10.79 -3.87
N ILE A 46 10.40 11.91 -4.18
CA ILE A 46 9.13 11.92 -4.93
C ILE A 46 9.32 11.33 -6.32
N GLU A 47 10.37 11.71 -7.05
CA GLU A 47 10.65 11.19 -8.39
C GLU A 47 10.76 9.66 -8.37
N TYR A 48 11.52 9.11 -7.42
CA TYR A 48 11.64 7.66 -7.26
C TYR A 48 10.32 6.99 -6.86
N LEU A 49 9.59 7.54 -5.89
CA LEU A 49 8.33 6.95 -5.41
C LEU A 49 7.21 6.94 -6.47
N ARG A 50 7.33 7.79 -7.51
CA ARG A 50 6.37 7.84 -8.62
C ARG A 50 6.58 6.75 -9.67
N GLU A 51 7.70 6.03 -9.64
CA GLU A 51 7.94 4.96 -10.60
C GLU A 51 6.89 3.85 -10.47
N GLU A 52 6.38 3.36 -11.61
CA GLU A 52 5.31 2.34 -11.67
C GLU A 52 5.62 1.11 -10.82
N SER A 53 6.85 0.58 -10.92
CA SER A 53 7.29 -0.59 -10.16
C SER A 53 7.34 -0.33 -8.64
N VAL A 54 7.64 0.91 -8.23
CA VAL A 54 7.67 1.29 -6.82
C VAL A 54 6.24 1.42 -6.30
N LEU A 55 5.35 2.10 -7.03
CA LEU A 55 3.93 2.20 -6.68
C LEU A 55 3.26 0.83 -6.57
N GLU A 56 3.56 -0.08 -7.51
CA GLU A 56 3.05 -1.46 -7.47
C GLU A 56 3.46 -2.17 -6.18
N LYS A 57 4.75 -2.10 -5.80
CA LYS A 57 5.24 -2.69 -4.55
C LYS A 57 4.58 -2.08 -3.33
N LEU A 58 4.42 -0.76 -3.28
CA LEU A 58 3.76 -0.07 -2.17
C LEU A 58 2.29 -0.52 -2.01
N LEU A 59 1.53 -0.59 -3.11
CA LEU A 59 0.14 -1.09 -3.09
C LEU A 59 0.08 -2.53 -2.61
N ARG A 60 1.03 -3.39 -3.04
CA ARG A 60 1.14 -4.77 -2.56
C ARG A 60 1.44 -4.83 -1.06
N TYR A 61 2.32 -3.99 -0.53
CA TYR A 61 2.62 -3.96 0.91
C TYR A 61 1.40 -3.57 1.76
N VAL A 62 0.55 -2.67 1.27
CA VAL A 62 -0.66 -2.22 1.99
C VAL A 62 -1.61 -3.40 2.28
N VAL A 63 -1.79 -4.31 1.32
CA VAL A 63 -2.70 -5.47 1.43
C VAL A 63 -2.00 -6.83 1.56
N ALA A 64 -0.70 -6.86 1.87
CA ALA A 64 0.09 -8.10 1.99
C ALA A 64 -0.36 -9.03 3.14
N PRO A 65 -0.96 -10.20 2.89
CA PRO A 65 -1.50 -11.05 3.95
C PRO A 65 -0.38 -11.62 4.83
N LYS A 66 -0.77 -12.19 5.97
CA LYS A 66 0.22 -12.68 6.95
C LYS A 66 1.14 -13.78 6.40
N ASP A 67 0.62 -14.61 5.50
CA ASP A 67 1.31 -15.82 5.01
C ASP A 67 2.15 -15.60 3.72
N SER A 68 2.06 -14.44 3.06
CA SER A 68 2.74 -14.18 1.77
C SER A 68 4.22 -13.79 1.86
N VAL A 69 4.81 -13.82 3.05
CA VAL A 69 6.20 -13.37 3.28
C VAL A 69 7.24 -14.31 2.63
N GLY A 70 6.84 -15.51 2.22
CA GLY A 70 7.72 -16.46 1.53
C GLY A 70 8.05 -16.10 0.07
N GLU A 71 7.15 -15.44 -0.65
CA GLU A 71 7.28 -15.25 -2.11
C GLU A 71 7.76 -13.84 -2.52
N LEU A 72 7.54 -12.81 -1.69
CA LEU A 72 7.92 -11.43 -2.04
C LEU A 72 9.44 -11.15 -1.99
N ILE A 73 10.23 -12.05 -1.39
CA ILE A 73 11.69 -11.88 -1.21
C ILE A 73 12.49 -12.66 -2.26
N THR A 74 11.85 -13.49 -3.10
CA THR A 74 12.55 -14.28 -4.14
C THR A 74 11.93 -14.07 -5.52
N SER A 75 12.31 -13.00 -6.19
CA SER A 75 12.10 -12.89 -7.63
C SER A 75 13.21 -12.05 -8.27
N GLU A 76 14.35 -12.70 -8.51
CA GLU A 76 15.21 -12.40 -9.66
C GLU A 76 14.83 -13.35 -10.80
N ASP A 77 14.41 -12.73 -11.90
CA ASP A 77 14.46 -13.09 -13.32
C ASP A 77 14.01 -14.49 -13.83
N GLY A 78 13.17 -14.48 -14.88
CA GLY A 78 12.82 -15.69 -15.62
C GLY A 78 11.41 -15.73 -16.22
N ASN A 79 11.11 -14.83 -17.15
CA ASN A 79 10.17 -14.97 -18.27
C ASN A 79 9.23 -16.22 -18.28
N LYS A 80 7.92 -16.02 -18.05
CA LYS A 80 6.84 -16.72 -18.77
C LYS A 80 5.47 -16.10 -18.54
N SER A 81 4.86 -15.73 -19.66
CA SER A 81 3.42 -15.53 -19.84
C SER A 81 2.60 -16.73 -19.32
N GLY A 82 1.61 -16.49 -18.49
CA GLY A 82 0.61 -17.48 -18.07
C GLY A 82 -0.36 -16.88 -17.07
N GLY A 83 -1.65 -16.93 -17.37
CA GLY A 83 -2.70 -16.20 -16.65
C GLY A 83 -2.73 -16.47 -15.14
N ILE A 84 -3.03 -15.40 -14.40
CA ILE A 84 -3.25 -15.38 -12.96
C ILE A 84 -4.59 -16.05 -12.69
N GLY A 85 -4.55 -17.36 -12.55
CA GLY A 85 -5.76 -18.16 -12.39
C GLY A 85 -5.43 -19.60 -12.06
N SER A 86 -4.80 -19.83 -10.91
CA SER A 86 -4.86 -21.09 -10.14
C SER A 86 -3.75 -21.18 -9.08
N ILE A 87 -3.84 -20.46 -7.95
CA ILE A 87 -2.98 -20.73 -6.75
C ILE A 87 -3.78 -20.69 -5.42
N PHE A 88 -5.10 -20.83 -5.44
CA PHE A 88 -5.88 -20.90 -4.19
C PHE A 88 -6.66 -22.21 -4.11
N GLY A 89 -6.08 -23.19 -3.42
CA GLY A 89 -6.70 -24.49 -3.20
C GLY A 89 -6.00 -25.36 -2.16
N LYS A 90 -6.65 -25.44 -0.98
CA LYS A 90 -6.79 -26.65 -0.13
C LYS A 90 -5.79 -26.83 1.02
N GLY A 91 -6.32 -26.65 2.23
CA GLY A 91 -5.66 -27.00 3.49
C GLY A 91 -5.48 -28.50 3.73
N LYS A 92 -4.58 -28.83 4.66
CA LYS A 92 -4.50 -30.13 5.31
C LYS A 92 -3.71 -30.08 6.61
N ASP A 93 -4.32 -30.63 7.66
CA ASP A 93 -3.77 -30.86 9.00
C ASP A 93 -2.43 -31.60 9.01
N ARG A 94 -1.59 -31.33 10.03
CA ARG A 94 -0.84 -32.38 10.76
C ARG A 94 -0.21 -31.90 12.08
N SER A 95 -0.57 -32.63 13.13
CA SER A 95 -0.01 -32.62 14.48
C SER A 95 1.38 -33.28 14.55
N GLY A 96 2.24 -32.83 15.46
CA GLY A 96 3.48 -33.50 15.85
C GLY A 96 4.18 -32.82 17.03
N SER A 97 4.37 -33.56 18.14
CA SER A 97 4.75 -33.05 19.47
C SER A 97 6.26 -33.04 19.79
N LYS A 98 6.58 -32.26 20.85
CA LYS A 98 7.56 -32.50 21.95
C LYS A 98 9.01 -31.97 21.86
N SER A 99 9.20 -30.91 22.68
CA SER A 99 10.22 -30.69 23.75
C SER A 99 11.72 -30.80 23.45
N ASP A 100 12.45 -29.71 23.65
CA ASP A 100 13.60 -29.71 24.57
C ASP A 100 13.84 -28.32 25.17
N SER A 101 14.06 -28.27 26.49
CA SER A 101 14.13 -27.05 27.28
C SER A 101 15.58 -26.54 27.36
N LYS A 102 15.84 -25.39 26.73
CA LYS A 102 17.02 -24.58 27.03
C LYS A 102 16.54 -23.15 27.26
N VAL A 103 16.62 -22.69 28.51
CA VAL A 103 16.37 -21.29 28.86
C VAL A 103 17.54 -20.48 28.32
N SER A 104 17.42 -20.07 27.07
CA SER A 104 18.07 -18.91 26.49
C SER A 104 17.12 -17.72 26.66
N GLU A 105 17.68 -16.52 26.83
CA GLU A 105 16.96 -15.24 26.74
C GLU A 105 15.91 -15.30 25.62
N PRO A 106 14.70 -14.71 25.77
CA PRO A 106 13.71 -14.75 24.70
C PRO A 106 14.18 -13.85 23.55
N GLY A 107 15.07 -14.39 22.72
CA GLY A 107 15.37 -13.84 21.40
C GLY A 107 14.13 -14.01 20.55
N GLU A 108 13.68 -12.90 19.96
CA GLU A 108 12.53 -12.88 19.05
C GLU A 108 12.71 -13.91 17.94
N SER A 109 11.65 -14.66 17.63
CA SER A 109 11.72 -15.67 16.58
C SER A 109 11.90 -15.00 15.21
N GLU A 110 12.46 -15.72 14.24
CA GLU A 110 12.59 -15.20 12.86
C GLU A 110 11.22 -14.93 12.22
N GLU A 111 10.18 -15.64 12.65
CA GLU A 111 8.80 -15.43 12.23
C GLU A 111 8.24 -14.11 12.79
N GLU A 112 8.48 -13.82 14.06
CA GLU A 112 8.09 -12.55 14.71
C GLU A 112 8.78 -11.35 14.06
N LYS A 113 10.07 -11.46 13.71
CA LYS A 113 10.80 -10.39 13.01
C LYS A 113 10.23 -10.13 11.63
N ARG A 114 9.94 -11.18 10.86
CA ARG A 114 9.32 -11.09 9.53
C ARG A 114 7.94 -10.45 9.60
N GLU A 115 7.15 -10.83 10.61
CA GLU A 115 5.84 -10.22 10.82
C GLU A 115 5.95 -8.73 11.18
N LYS A 116 6.87 -8.35 12.09
CA LYS A 116 7.12 -6.94 12.42
C LYS A 116 7.55 -6.14 11.19
N GLN A 117 8.43 -6.70 10.37
CA GLN A 117 8.88 -6.05 9.15
C GLN A 117 7.74 -5.88 8.15
N ARG A 118 6.93 -6.92 7.93
CA ARG A 118 5.72 -6.84 7.09
C ARG A 118 4.79 -5.73 7.57
N LEU A 119 4.49 -5.67 8.86
CA LEU A 119 3.64 -4.63 9.45
C LEU A 119 4.24 -3.23 9.31
N LYS A 120 5.55 -3.08 9.50
CA LYS A 120 6.26 -1.82 9.25
C LYS A 120 6.08 -1.37 7.80
N TYR A 121 6.32 -2.26 6.84
CA TYR A 121 6.22 -1.93 5.42
C TYR A 121 4.79 -1.61 5.01
N SER A 122 3.79 -2.37 5.48
CA SER A 122 2.37 -2.07 5.26
C SER A 122 2.01 -0.68 5.78
N TYR A 123 2.47 -0.33 6.99
CA TYR A 123 2.22 0.98 7.58
C TYR A 123 2.87 2.11 6.77
N VAL A 124 4.17 2.02 6.50
CA VAL A 124 4.91 3.08 5.79
C VAL A 124 4.38 3.24 4.37
N ALA A 125 4.10 2.14 3.65
CA ALA A 125 3.49 2.20 2.33
C ALA A 125 2.12 2.87 2.35
N CYS A 126 1.28 2.57 3.34
CA CYS A 126 0.01 3.26 3.52
C CYS A 126 0.23 4.77 3.72
N GLU A 127 1.17 5.19 4.57
CA GLU A 127 1.46 6.61 4.80
C GLU A 127 1.96 7.33 3.54
N ILE A 128 2.76 6.67 2.69
CA ILE A 128 3.24 7.24 1.42
C ILE A 128 2.06 7.44 0.46
N LEU A 129 1.29 6.38 0.21
CA LEU A 129 0.20 6.37 -0.77
C LEU A 129 -0.99 7.25 -0.35
N SER A 130 -1.17 7.47 0.95
CA SER A 130 -2.18 8.37 1.51
C SER A 130 -1.65 9.77 1.88
N SER A 131 -0.41 10.09 1.48
CA SER A 131 0.21 11.37 1.80
C SER A 131 -0.48 12.56 1.13
N GLU A 132 -0.21 13.77 1.63
CA GLU A 132 -0.67 15.04 1.01
C GLU A 132 0.13 15.43 -0.25
N VAL A 133 1.07 14.58 -0.69
CA VAL A 133 1.89 14.85 -1.87
C VAL A 133 1.09 14.50 -3.13
N TRP A 134 0.51 15.52 -3.75
CA TRP A 134 -0.37 15.38 -4.92
C TRP A 134 0.29 14.60 -6.08
N SER A 135 1.59 14.77 -6.26
CA SER A 135 2.35 14.10 -7.33
C SER A 135 2.34 12.56 -7.22
N ILE A 136 2.22 12.01 -6.01
CA ILE A 136 2.08 10.57 -5.78
C ILE A 136 0.69 10.09 -6.24
N ALA A 137 -0.36 10.84 -5.91
CA ALA A 137 -1.73 10.53 -6.32
C ALA A 137 -1.88 10.60 -7.86
N GLU A 138 -1.24 11.59 -8.50
CA GLU A 138 -1.20 11.68 -9.97
C GLU A 138 -0.54 10.48 -10.61
N ALA A 139 0.64 10.07 -10.12
CA ALA A 139 1.34 8.92 -10.64
C ALA A 139 0.52 7.62 -10.52
N LEU A 140 -0.20 7.41 -9.41
CA LEU A 140 -1.10 6.26 -9.26
C LEU A 140 -2.21 6.23 -10.33
N LEU A 141 -2.78 7.39 -10.66
CA LEU A 141 -3.85 7.50 -11.65
C LEU A 141 -3.37 7.40 -13.10
N GLU A 142 -2.09 7.71 -13.35
CA GLU A 142 -1.43 7.42 -14.63
C GLU A 142 -1.34 5.89 -14.89
N HIS A 143 -1.44 5.07 -13.84
CA HIS A 143 -1.35 3.61 -13.89
C HIS A 143 -2.64 2.93 -13.38
N PRO A 144 -3.77 3.03 -14.12
CA PRO A 144 -5.06 2.51 -13.67
C PRO A 144 -5.07 0.99 -13.42
N LEU A 145 -4.22 0.23 -14.12
CA LEU A 145 -4.07 -1.22 -13.90
C LEU A 145 -3.56 -1.55 -12.49
N LEU A 146 -2.65 -0.74 -11.94
CA LEU A 146 -2.17 -0.94 -10.56
C LEU A 146 -3.31 -0.76 -9.56
N LEU A 147 -4.15 0.26 -9.76
CA LEU A 147 -5.31 0.49 -8.92
C LEU A 147 -6.37 -0.62 -9.11
N GLN A 148 -6.65 -1.06 -10.34
CA GLN A 148 -7.56 -2.18 -10.59
C GLN A 148 -7.11 -3.44 -9.84
N ASN A 149 -5.81 -3.77 -9.91
CA ASN A 149 -5.21 -4.87 -9.16
C ASN A 149 -5.33 -4.68 -7.65
N PHE A 150 -5.12 -3.45 -7.16
CA PHE A 150 -5.27 -3.13 -5.74
C PHE A 150 -6.70 -3.34 -5.25
N TRP A 151 -7.71 -2.97 -6.04
CA TRP A 151 -9.13 -3.19 -5.74
C TRP A 151 -9.56 -4.67 -5.77
N GLU A 152 -8.76 -5.57 -6.35
CA GLU A 152 -9.01 -7.02 -6.26
C GLU A 152 -8.92 -7.56 -4.84
N TYR A 153 -8.32 -6.82 -3.90
CA TYR A 153 -8.34 -7.12 -2.47
C TYR A 153 -9.76 -7.42 -1.95
N LEU A 154 -10.77 -6.73 -2.47
CA LEU A 154 -12.16 -6.93 -2.06
C LEU A 154 -12.77 -8.23 -2.60
N LYS A 155 -12.12 -8.93 -3.52
CA LYS A 155 -12.54 -10.26 -3.99
C LYS A 155 -12.18 -11.36 -2.98
N TRP A 156 -11.35 -11.08 -1.98
CA TRP A 156 -10.97 -12.07 -0.97
C TRP A 156 -12.16 -12.42 -0.09
N SER A 157 -12.16 -13.63 0.46
CA SER A 157 -13.23 -14.09 1.35
C SER A 157 -13.20 -13.32 2.67
N ALA A 158 -14.36 -12.90 3.15
CA ALA A 158 -14.51 -12.35 4.49
C ALA A 158 -14.14 -13.38 5.58
N PRO A 159 -13.65 -12.93 6.76
CA PRO A 159 -13.33 -11.53 7.08
C PRO A 159 -11.95 -11.12 6.54
N LEU A 160 -11.85 -9.85 6.11
CA LEU A 160 -10.57 -9.22 5.82
C LEU A 160 -9.79 -8.95 7.11
N ASP A 161 -8.45 -8.87 7.01
CA ASP A 161 -7.63 -8.40 8.14
C ASP A 161 -7.99 -6.93 8.44
N PRO A 162 -8.41 -6.60 9.68
CA PRO A 162 -8.89 -5.25 10.00
C PRO A 162 -7.85 -4.15 9.78
N LEU A 163 -6.56 -4.44 9.98
CA LEU A 163 -5.50 -3.45 9.78
C LEU A 163 -5.35 -3.14 8.29
N GLN A 164 -5.31 -4.19 7.46
CA GLN A 164 -5.16 -4.03 6.02
C GLN A 164 -6.39 -3.42 5.36
N ALA A 165 -7.60 -3.78 5.82
CA ALA A 165 -8.82 -3.11 5.41
C ALA A 165 -8.78 -1.62 5.75
N GLY A 166 -8.27 -1.25 6.93
CA GLY A 166 -8.07 0.14 7.31
C GLY A 166 -7.10 0.88 6.40
N TYR A 167 -5.97 0.27 6.05
CA TYR A 167 -5.00 0.87 5.12
C TYR A 167 -5.54 0.97 3.69
N PHE A 168 -6.20 -0.07 3.20
CA PHE A 168 -6.88 -0.08 1.90
C PHE A 168 -7.90 1.07 1.81
N THR A 169 -8.75 1.22 2.83
CA THR A 169 -9.71 2.33 2.91
C THR A 169 -8.99 3.67 2.92
N LYS A 170 -7.98 3.85 3.79
CA LYS A 170 -7.26 5.13 3.90
C LYS A 170 -6.62 5.58 2.59
N VAL A 171 -6.01 4.67 1.83
CA VAL A 171 -5.41 4.98 0.52
C VAL A 171 -6.50 5.44 -0.46
N ASN A 172 -7.59 4.68 -0.58
CA ASN A 172 -8.68 5.04 -1.49
C ASN A 172 -9.41 6.32 -1.09
N GLU A 173 -9.59 6.57 0.21
CA GLU A 173 -10.16 7.82 0.70
C GLU A 173 -9.29 9.03 0.33
N SER A 174 -7.97 8.91 0.52
CA SER A 174 -7.02 9.96 0.13
C SER A 174 -7.07 10.25 -1.37
N LEU A 175 -7.18 9.21 -2.21
CA LEU A 175 -7.32 9.38 -3.65
C LEU A 175 -8.66 10.00 -4.03
N LEU A 176 -9.77 9.55 -3.42
CA LEU A 176 -11.10 10.12 -3.61
C LEU A 176 -11.15 11.60 -3.20
N ASP A 177 -10.45 12.00 -2.14
CA ASP A 177 -10.43 13.40 -1.70
C ASP A 177 -9.62 14.30 -2.64
N LYS A 178 -8.57 13.77 -3.26
CA LYS A 178 -7.65 14.53 -4.12
C LYS A 178 -8.09 14.54 -5.60
N LYS A 179 -8.72 13.46 -6.06
CA LYS A 179 -8.96 13.11 -7.47
C LYS A 179 -10.32 12.40 -7.63
N THR A 180 -11.38 13.07 -7.16
CA THR A 180 -12.73 12.51 -7.04
C THR A 180 -13.24 11.95 -8.37
N GLU A 181 -13.20 12.75 -9.44
CA GLU A 181 -13.80 12.39 -10.73
C GLU A 181 -13.10 11.17 -11.34
N GLU A 182 -11.75 11.17 -11.35
CA GLU A 182 -10.96 10.08 -11.91
C GLU A 182 -11.12 8.79 -11.10
N MET A 183 -11.18 8.88 -9.77
CA MET A 183 -11.40 7.73 -8.90
C MET A 183 -12.83 7.18 -9.00
N LEU A 184 -13.85 8.02 -9.16
CA LEU A 184 -15.22 7.55 -9.41
C LEU A 184 -15.35 6.90 -10.78
N ALA A 185 -14.67 7.44 -11.80
CA ALA A 185 -14.61 6.82 -13.12
C ALA A 185 -13.92 5.44 -13.07
N LEU A 186 -12.79 5.33 -12.35
CA LEU A 186 -12.13 4.05 -12.10
C LEU A 186 -13.07 3.08 -11.37
N PHE A 187 -13.71 3.52 -10.29
CA PHE A 187 -14.64 2.68 -9.52
C PHE A 187 -15.77 2.12 -10.38
N LYS A 188 -16.38 2.96 -11.22
CA LYS A 188 -17.43 2.56 -12.17
C LYS A 188 -16.94 1.59 -13.24
N SER A 189 -15.64 1.56 -13.53
CA SER A 189 -15.03 0.63 -14.48
C SER A 189 -14.74 -0.75 -13.89
N LEU A 190 -14.79 -0.92 -12.56
CA LEU A 190 -14.47 -2.19 -11.90
C LEU A 190 -15.63 -3.18 -11.98
N ASP A 191 -15.35 -4.37 -12.52
CA ASP A 191 -16.34 -5.44 -12.63
C ASP A 191 -16.78 -5.97 -11.26
N ASN A 192 -18.10 -6.08 -11.07
CA ASN A 192 -18.72 -6.62 -9.86
C ASN A 192 -18.28 -5.93 -8.56
N ILE A 193 -17.89 -4.65 -8.61
CA ILE A 193 -17.34 -3.97 -7.44
C ILE A 193 -18.33 -3.88 -6.27
N ILE A 194 -19.60 -3.57 -6.53
CA ILE A 194 -20.61 -3.44 -5.47
C ILE A 194 -20.83 -4.78 -4.73
N PRO A 195 -21.08 -5.92 -5.40
CA PRO A 195 -21.07 -7.23 -4.73
C PRO A 195 -19.79 -7.51 -3.93
N ASN A 196 -18.62 -7.18 -4.50
CA ASN A 196 -17.33 -7.40 -3.83
C ASN A 196 -17.18 -6.52 -2.57
N MET A 197 -17.75 -5.32 -2.51
CA MET A 197 -17.78 -4.51 -1.29
C MET A 197 -18.80 -5.05 -0.27
N LEU A 198 -19.99 -5.44 -0.72
CA LEU A 198 -21.09 -5.86 0.15
C LEU A 198 -20.82 -7.16 0.91
N GLN A 199 -19.98 -8.07 0.37
CA GLN A 199 -19.57 -9.25 1.14
C GLN A 199 -18.75 -8.91 2.40
N HIS A 200 -18.23 -7.68 2.48
CA HIS A 200 -17.44 -7.15 3.60
C HIS A 200 -18.21 -6.10 4.42
N VAL A 201 -19.54 -6.08 4.35
CA VAL A 201 -20.38 -5.07 5.04
C VAL A 201 -20.19 -5.03 6.56
N ASP A 202 -19.79 -6.15 7.17
CA ASP A 202 -19.49 -6.25 8.61
C ASP A 202 -18.12 -5.62 8.97
N CYS A 203 -17.31 -5.23 7.99
CA CYS A 203 -16.07 -4.49 8.19
C CYS A 203 -16.35 -2.98 8.14
N PRO A 204 -16.29 -2.23 9.26
CA PRO A 204 -16.64 -0.81 9.30
C PRO A 204 -15.88 0.02 8.27
N MET A 205 -14.58 -0.26 8.08
CA MET A 205 -13.72 0.47 7.14
C MET A 205 -14.20 0.34 5.68
N ILE A 206 -14.70 -0.83 5.28
CA ILE A 206 -15.19 -1.04 3.91
C ILE A 206 -16.59 -0.45 3.74
N MET A 207 -17.44 -0.56 4.78
CA MET A 207 -18.77 0.04 4.77
C MET A 207 -18.69 1.58 4.70
N ASP A 208 -17.80 2.20 5.49
CA ASP A 208 -17.60 3.64 5.48
C ASP A 208 -17.09 4.13 4.11
N LEU A 209 -16.17 3.39 3.48
CA LEU A 209 -15.70 3.68 2.12
C LEU A 209 -16.85 3.62 1.10
N LEU A 210 -17.71 2.59 1.18
CA LEU A 210 -18.87 2.46 0.30
C LEU A 210 -19.84 3.64 0.48
N LEU A 211 -20.14 4.01 1.72
CA LEU A 211 -21.00 5.14 2.02
C LEU A 211 -20.41 6.47 1.54
N LYS A 212 -19.08 6.65 1.65
CA LYS A 212 -18.38 7.81 1.11
C LYS A 212 -18.54 7.89 -0.42
N ILE A 213 -18.32 6.79 -1.14
CA ILE A 213 -18.45 6.73 -2.60
C ILE A 213 -19.89 7.07 -3.04
N ILE A 214 -20.89 6.48 -2.39
CA ILE A 214 -22.32 6.80 -2.66
C ILE A 214 -22.59 8.28 -2.41
N SER A 215 -22.03 8.85 -1.35
CA SER A 215 -22.21 10.27 -1.02
C SER A 215 -21.59 11.16 -2.09
N LEU A 216 -20.39 10.85 -2.57
CA LEU A 216 -19.70 11.60 -3.62
C LEU A 216 -20.43 11.54 -4.97
N GLU A 217 -20.94 10.37 -5.36
CA GLU A 217 -21.71 10.23 -6.61
C GLU A 217 -23.02 11.05 -6.59
N ASN A 218 -23.67 11.16 -5.42
CA ASN A 218 -24.87 11.97 -5.28
C ASN A 218 -24.61 13.47 -5.42
N PHE A 219 -23.39 13.95 -5.14
CA PHE A 219 -23.02 15.35 -5.39
C PHE A 219 -22.88 15.64 -6.89
N GLU A 220 -22.33 14.72 -7.69
CA GLU A 220 -22.24 14.87 -9.16
C GLU A 220 -23.63 14.90 -9.82
N GLY A 221 -24.60 14.15 -9.28
CA GLY A 221 -25.98 14.12 -9.78
C GLY A 221 -26.78 15.42 -9.59
N LEU A 222 -26.28 16.37 -8.79
CA LEU A 222 -26.94 17.65 -8.51
C LEU A 222 -26.44 18.81 -9.39
N ASP A 223 -25.37 18.61 -10.17
CA ASP A 223 -24.74 19.68 -10.97
C ASP A 223 -25.41 19.96 -12.33
N PHE A 224 -26.54 19.31 -12.65
CA PHE A 224 -27.26 19.48 -13.93
C PHE A 224 -28.67 20.11 -13.84
N THR A 225 -29.01 20.78 -12.73
CA THR A 225 -30.27 21.55 -12.62
C THR A 225 -30.09 23.06 -12.44
N MET A 226 -28.94 23.62 -12.84
CA MET A 226 -28.77 25.07 -13.03
C MET A 226 -28.42 25.40 -14.50
N CYS A 227 -29.41 25.27 -15.38
CA CYS A 227 -29.58 26.05 -16.61
C CYS A 227 -31.07 26.10 -16.95
#